data_AF-A0AAX0VBW1-F1
#
_entry.id   AF-A0AAX0VBW1-F1
#
_cell.length_a   1.000
_cell.length_b   1.000
_cell.length_c   1.000
_cell.angle_alpha   90.00
_cell.angle_beta   90.00
_cell.angle_gamma   90.00
#
_symmetry.space_group_name_H-M   'P 1'
#
loop_
_entity.id
_entity.type
_entity.pdbx_description
1 polymer ?
#
loop_
_entity_poly.entity_id
_entity_poly.type
_entity_poly.pdbx_seq_one_letter_code
_entity_poly.pdbx_strand_id
1 'polypeptide(L)'
;MKKERNTNIEILRLICMLLIVASHFGSHTSWNFHPGFGWNKFYVQLLVIGGHLGVDIFVIITGYFTIMSKYTGFKKVISLWKQVLYSSWVLFMIAIVIK
;
A
#
# COMPACT_ATOMS: atom_id res chain seq x y z
N MET A 1 -28.60 3.88 12.66
CA MET A 1 -28.09 2.67 11.99
C MET A 1 -26.60 2.57 12.27
N LYS A 2 -26.17 1.60 13.08
CA LYS A 2 -24.75 1.42 13.44
C LYS A 2 -24.00 1.08 12.16
N LYS A 3 -23.02 1.90 11.77
CA LYS A 3 -22.19 1.62 10.60
C LYS A 3 -21.30 0.44 10.96
N GLU A 4 -21.67 -0.77 10.54
CA GLU A 4 -20.83 -1.94 10.77
C GLU A 4 -19.53 -1.79 10.00
N ARG A 5 -18.43 -1.89 10.73
CA ARG A 5 -17.08 -1.81 10.18
C ARG A 5 -16.73 -3.18 9.64
N ASN A 6 -16.50 -3.29 8.34
CA ASN A 6 -16.01 -4.52 7.74
C ASN A 6 -14.48 -4.63 7.92
N THR A 7 -14.07 -5.32 8.98
CA THR A 7 -12.65 -5.49 9.34
C THR A 7 -11.84 -6.20 8.26
N ASN A 8 -12.44 -7.16 7.52
CA ASN A 8 -11.73 -7.88 6.47
C ASN A 8 -11.29 -6.94 5.33
N ILE A 9 -12.18 -6.02 4.93
CA ILE A 9 -11.86 -5.03 3.90
C ILE A 9 -10.89 -3.97 4.42
N GLU A 10 -10.96 -3.61 5.70
CA GLU A 10 -10.00 -2.68 6.31
C GLU A 10 -8.59 -3.26 6.37
N ILE A 11 -8.44 -4.54 6.74
CA ILE A 11 -7.17 -5.27 6.72
C ILE A 11 -6.65 -5.40 5.29
N LEU A 12 -7.51 -5.76 4.33
CA LEU A 12 -7.12 -5.81 2.91
C LEU A 12 -6.57 -4.47 2.44
N ARG A 13 -7.21 -3.36 2.81
CA ARG A 13 -6.75 -2.02 2.47
C ARG A 13 -5.37 -1.71 3.05
N LEU A 14 -5.09 -2.13 4.28
CA LEU A 14 -3.78 -1.98 4.92
C LEU A 14 -2.71 -2.82 4.20
N ILE A 15 -3.02 -4.06 3.83
CA ILE A 15 -2.12 -4.92 3.05
C ILE A 15 -1.80 -4.27 1.71
N CYS A 16 -2.81 -3.72 1.01
CA CYS A 16 -2.59 -2.99 -0.24
C CYS A 16 -1.66 -1.77 -0.03
N MET A 17 -1.88 -0.97 1.02
CA MET A 17 -0.98 0.16 1.33
C MET A 17 0.48 -0.30 1.52
N LEU A 18 0.71 -1.42 2.20
CA LEU A 18 2.05 -1.97 2.39
C LEU A 18 2.68 -2.43 1.07
N LEU A 19 1.91 -3.13 0.22
CA LEU A 19 2.38 -3.60 -1.09
C LEU A 19 2.74 -2.44 -2.02
N ILE A 20 1.95 -1.36 -2.02
CA ILE A 20 2.23 -0.16 -2.83
C ILE A 20 3.58 0.43 -2.44
N VAL A 21 3.81 0.63 -1.14
CA VAL A 21 5.08 1.21 -0.69
C VAL A 21 6.25 0.25 -0.94
N ALA A 22 6.08 -1.05 -0.66
CA ALA A 22 7.11 -2.06 -0.94
C ALA A 22 7.49 -2.12 -2.43
N SER A 23 6.52 -1.94 -3.33
CA SER A 23 6.77 -1.89 -4.77
C SER A 23 7.64 -0.71 -5.19
N HIS A 24 7.49 0.45 -4.55
CA HIS A 24 8.35 1.61 -4.83
C HIS A 24 9.80 1.37 -4.39
N PHE A 25 10.01 0.67 -3.27
CA PHE A 25 11.35 0.21 -2.90
C PHE A 25 11.88 -0.80 -3.91
N GLY A 26 11.06 -1.77 -4.32
CA GLY A 26 11.41 -2.78 -5.31
C GLY A 26 11.75 -2.22 -6.70
N SER A 27 11.06 -1.19 -7.17
CA SER A 27 11.23 -0.64 -8.52
C SER A 27 12.32 0.43 -8.63
N HIS A 28 12.50 1.27 -7.60
CA HIS A 28 13.42 2.41 -7.66
C HIS A 28 14.79 2.14 -7.02
N THR A 29 14.97 0.98 -6.38
CA THR A 29 16.27 0.57 -5.84
C THR A 29 17.10 -0.08 -6.94
N SER A 30 18.37 0.30 -7.07
CA SER A 30 19.34 -0.33 -7.97
C SER A 30 19.81 -1.67 -7.39
N TRP A 31 19.01 -2.71 -7.62
CA TRP A 31 19.33 -4.07 -7.19
C TRP A 31 20.45 -4.69 -8.05
N ASN A 32 21.53 -5.12 -7.41
CA ASN A 32 22.58 -5.91 -8.07
C ASN A 32 22.20 -7.39 -8.05
N PHE A 33 21.38 -7.82 -9.01
CA PHE A 33 21.06 -9.24 -9.17
C PHE A 33 22.11 -9.94 -10.02
N HIS A 34 22.57 -11.12 -9.58
CA HIS A 34 23.37 -11.99 -10.41
C HIS A 34 22.58 -12.42 -11.67
N PRO A 35 23.24 -12.56 -12.83
CA PRO A 35 22.60 -13.05 -14.04
C PRO A 35 22.09 -14.48 -13.82
N GLY A 36 20.78 -14.69 -14.06
CA GLY A 36 20.10 -15.97 -13.85
C GLY A 36 18.81 -15.84 -13.03
N PHE A 37 18.21 -16.98 -12.66
CA PHE A 37 17.11 -17.03 -11.71
C PHE A 37 17.67 -16.92 -10.30
N GLY A 38 17.19 -15.95 -9.53
CA GLY A 38 17.54 -15.77 -8.13
C GLY A 38 16.29 -15.47 -7.32
N TRP A 39 16.14 -16.14 -6.18
CA TRP A 39 15.01 -15.95 -5.26
C TRP A 39 14.80 -14.48 -4.89
N ASN A 40 15.89 -13.72 -4.68
CA ASN A 40 15.83 -12.28 -4.39
C ASN A 40 15.16 -11.48 -5.52
N LYS A 41 15.51 -11.78 -6.78
CA LYS A 41 14.91 -11.13 -7.95
C LYS A 41 13.42 -11.49 -8.07
N PHE A 42 13.09 -12.76 -7.83
CA PHE A 42 11.70 -13.22 -7.85
C PHE A 42 10.84 -12.52 -6.79
N TYR A 43 11.32 -12.41 -5.54
CA TYR A 43 10.61 -11.71 -4.47
C TYR A 43 10.42 -10.22 -4.78
N VAL A 44 11.44 -9.53 -5.29
CA VAL A 44 11.32 -8.12 -5.69
C VAL A 44 10.30 -7.95 -6.82
N GLN A 45 10.30 -8.83 -7.83
CA GLN A 45 9.31 -8.79 -8.90
C GLN A 45 7.89 -9.06 -8.39
N LEU A 46 7.70 -10.01 -7.46
CA LEU A 46 6.41 -10.24 -6.82
C LEU A 46 5.91 -9.01 -6.06
N LEU A 47 6.80 -8.30 -5.34
CA LEU A 47 6.43 -7.07 -4.63
C LEU A 47 6.04 -5.95 -5.60
N VAL A 48 6.73 -5.83 -6.73
CA VAL A 48 6.38 -4.84 -7.77
C VAL A 48 5.00 -5.12 -8.35
N ILE A 49 4.73 -6.37 -8.76
CA ILE A 49 3.42 -6.77 -9.30
C ILE A 49 2.32 -6.60 -8.23
N GLY A 50 2.61 -7.01 -6.99
CA GLY A 50 1.70 -6.85 -5.85
C GLY A 50 1.38 -5.39 -5.55
N GLY A 51 2.31 -4.47 -5.77
CA GLY A 51 2.08 -3.03 -5.64
C GLY A 51 1.08 -2.49 -6.64
N HIS A 52 1.21 -2.85 -7.92
CA HIS A 52 0.26 -2.44 -8.96
C HIS A 52 -1.17 -2.92 -8.64
N LEU A 53 -1.32 -4.21 -8.30
CA LEU A 53 -2.60 -4.76 -7.84
C LEU A 53 -3.10 -4.06 -6.57
N GLY A 54 -2.18 -3.74 -5.65
CA GLY A 54 -2.47 -3.01 -4.43
C GLY A 54 -3.08 -1.63 -4.70
N VAL A 55 -2.54 -0.87 -5.67
CA VAL A 55 -3.09 0.45 -6.06
C VAL A 55 -4.54 0.31 -6.52
N ASP A 56 -4.82 -0.61 -7.44
CA ASP A 56 -6.16 -0.77 -8.02
C ASP A 56 -7.20 -1.14 -6.94
N ILE A 57 -6.88 -2.13 -6.11
CA ILE A 57 -7.75 -2.58 -5.01
C ILE A 57 -7.94 -1.46 -3.99
N PHE A 58 -6.87 -0.73 -3.65
CA PHE A 58 -6.91 0.38 -2.71
C PHE A 58 -7.85 1.51 -3.18
N VAL A 59 -7.77 1.87 -4.47
CA VAL A 59 -8.62 2.91 -5.07
C VAL A 59 -10.08 2.47 -5.08
N ILE A 60 -10.38 1.22 -5.46
CA ILE A 60 -11.76 0.69 -5.47
C ILE A 60 -12.36 0.70 -4.07
N ILE A 61 -11.64 0.17 -3.06
CA ILE A 61 -12.11 0.14 -1.67
C ILE A 61 -12.38 1.56 -1.18
N THR A 62 -11.43 2.47 -1.42
CA THR A 62 -11.55 3.87 -0.98
C THR A 62 -12.71 4.58 -1.66
N GLY A 63 -12.87 4.39 -2.97
CA GLY A 63 -13.98 4.94 -3.76
C GLY A 63 -15.34 4.44 -3.28
N TYR A 64 -15.49 3.13 -3.10
CA TYR A 64 -16.71 2.49 -2.62
C TYR A 64 -17.19 3.06 -1.28
N PHE A 65 -16.30 3.14 -0.28
CA PHE A 65 -16.66 3.70 1.03
C PHE A 65 -16.84 5.22 1.03
N THR A 66 -16.25 5.92 0.05
CA THR A 66 -16.42 7.36 -0.11
C THR A 66 -17.81 7.70 -0.65
N ILE A 67 -18.27 7.01 -1.69
CA ILE A 67 -19.62 7.18 -2.26
C ILE A 67 -20.69 6.83 -1.23
N MET A 68 -20.49 5.76 -0.46
CA MET A 68 -21.43 5.33 0.60
C MET A 68 -21.51 6.32 1.79
N SER A 69 -20.68 7.37 1.80
CA SER A 69 -20.64 8.32 2.91
C SER A 69 -21.32 9.64 2.54
N LYS A 70 -22.19 10.14 3.41
CA LYS A 70 -22.81 11.48 3.28
C LYS A 70 -21.82 12.66 3.31
N TYR A 71 -20.56 12.41 3.67
CA TYR A 71 -19.52 13.43 3.79
C TYR A 71 -18.50 13.27 2.66
N THR A 72 -18.73 13.93 1.53
CA THR A 72 -17.78 14.04 0.43
C THR A 72 -17.13 15.42 0.49
N GLY A 73 -15.85 15.49 0.85
CA GLY A 73 -15.13 16.76 0.93
C GLY A 73 -13.63 16.60 1.15
N PHE A 74 -12.88 17.68 0.93
CA PHE A 74 -11.42 17.76 1.00
C PHE A 74 -10.81 17.16 2.28
N LYS A 75 -11.53 17.22 3.41
CA LYS A 75 -11.11 16.64 4.70
C LYS A 75 -10.83 15.13 4.63
N LYS A 76 -11.55 14.37 3.79
CA LYS A 76 -11.31 12.93 3.61
C LYS A 76 -10.06 12.64 2.80
N VAL A 77 -9.84 13.40 1.74
CA VAL A 77 -8.61 13.32 0.94
C VAL A 77 -7.42 13.58 1.85
N ILE A 78 -7.47 14.64 2.66
CA ILE A 78 -6.42 14.94 3.64
C ILE A 78 -6.23 13.80 4.65
N SER A 79 -7.31 13.19 5.14
CA SER A 79 -7.22 12.02 6.04
C SER A 79 -6.55 10.81 5.38
N LEU A 80 -6.84 10.54 4.10
CA LEU A 80 -6.21 9.47 3.34
C LEU A 80 -4.72 9.75 3.13
N TRP A 81 -4.38 10.99 2.75
CA TRP A 81 -3.00 11.44 2.62
C TRP A 81 -2.19 11.25 3.91
N LYS A 82 -2.76 11.57 5.07
CA LYS A 82 -2.10 11.31 6.36
C LYS A 82 -1.85 9.81 6.60
N GLN A 83 -2.79 8.94 6.24
CA GLN A 83 -2.62 7.49 6.40
C GLN A 83 -1.54 6.93 5.47
N VAL A 84 -1.48 7.41 4.23
CA VAL A 84 -0.42 7.04 3.29
C VAL A 84 0.93 7.51 3.81
N LEU A 85 1.05 8.77 4.24
CA LEU A 85 2.28 9.32 4.81
C LEU A 85 2.75 8.56 6.05
N TYR A 86 1.82 8.19 6.94
CA TYR A 86 2.13 7.39 8.12
C TYR A 86 2.68 6.01 7.73
N SER A 87 2.05 5.35 6.75
CA SER A 87 2.49 4.04 6.26
C SER A 87 3.89 4.12 5.63
N SER A 88 4.19 5.18 4.89
CA SER A 88 5.52 5.45 4.34
C SER A 88 6.56 5.69 5.44
N TRP A 89 6.23 6.46 6.48
CA TRP A 89 7.12 6.72 7.61
C TRP A 89 7.45 5.45 8.40
N VAL A 90 6.45 4.59 8.65
CA VAL A 90 6.66 3.30 9.31
C VAL A 90 7.64 2.43 8.52
N LEU A 91 7.45 2.33 7.20
CA LEU A 91 8.35 1.55 6.34
C LEU A 91 9.76 2.16 6.26
N PHE A 92 9.88 3.49 6.27
CA PHE A 92 11.17 4.17 6.34
C PHE A 92 11.91 3.85 7.65
N MET A 93 11.22 3.89 8.79
CA MET A 93 11.82 3.52 10.08
C MET A 93 12.25 2.04 10.11
N ILE A 94 11.42 1.15 9.57
CA ILE A 94 11.78 -0.28 9.41
C ILE A 94 13.03 -0.42 8.53
N ALA A 95 13.10 0.30 7.41
CA ALA A 95 14.27 0.26 6.51
C ALA A 95 15.54 0.79 7.18
N ILE A 96 15.46 1.81 8.04
CA ILE A 96 16.59 2.29 8.85
C ILE A 96 17.04 1.22 9.85
N VAL A 97 16.11 0.53 10.50
CA VAL A 97 16.42 -0.50 11.52
C VAL A 97 16.99 -1.78 10.90
N ILE A 98 16.59 -2.12 9.67
CA ILE A 98 17.09 -3.28 8.92
C ILE A 98 18.48 -3.00 8.30
N LYS A 99 18.84 -1.72 8.15
CA LYS A 99 20.19 -1.28 7.78
C LYS A 99 21.14 -1.36 8.97
#